data_AF-A0A0P7FDJ5-F1
#
_entry.id   AF-A0A0P7FDJ5-F1
#
_cell.length_a   1.000
_cell.length_b   1.000
_cell.length_c   1.000
_cell.angle_alpha   90.00
_cell.angle_beta   90.00
_cell.angle_gamma   90.00
#
_symmetry.space_group_name_H-M   'P 1'
#
loop_
_entity.id
_entity.type
_entity.pdbx_description
1 polymer ?
#
loop_
_entity_poly.entity_id
_entity_poly.type
_entity_poly.pdbx_seq_one_letter_code
_entity_poly.pdbx_strand_id
1 'polypeptide(L)'
;MYEVQAASLEFEYRSDWQVEQVEALANDPAGGVSLRVHDADGDVIAWLDTGIITDQVCMGMQEPVAYTEYDSQMMPDLESEQGTEQRFVYRSVAPAAGEALVTYAVVSTPPPSAEEAACGLFDFFTLTEASGGRFAGVVRADEGSDMTAHLEKASAFAGSGEYRDVRRMLVSLRNSD
;
A
#
# COMPACT_ATOMS: atom_id res chain seq x y z
N MET A 1 -0.92 9.73 -18.70
CA MET A 1 0.40 9.10 -18.45
C MET A 1 1.25 10.18 -17.83
N TYR A 2 1.46 10.09 -16.53
CA TYR A 2 2.45 10.93 -15.84
C TYR A 2 3.60 10.01 -15.46
N GLU A 3 4.81 10.46 -15.77
CA GLU A 3 6.07 9.78 -15.51
C GLU A 3 6.61 10.37 -14.20
N VAL A 4 6.79 9.54 -13.17
CA VAL A 4 7.35 9.99 -11.89
C VAL A 4 8.80 9.51 -11.83
N GLN A 5 9.75 10.44 -12.01
CA GLN A 5 11.18 10.13 -11.94
C GLN A 5 11.70 10.26 -10.49
N ALA A 6 11.70 9.16 -9.74
CA ALA A 6 12.90 8.66 -9.07
C ALA A 6 12.70 7.17 -8.72
N ALA A 7 13.53 6.32 -9.35
CA ALA A 7 13.23 4.93 -9.74
C ALA A 7 12.02 4.90 -10.68
N SER A 8 12.22 4.53 -11.94
CA SER A 8 11.20 4.59 -12.99
C SER A 8 9.98 3.75 -12.59
N LEU A 9 8.98 4.37 -11.98
CA LEU A 9 7.72 3.74 -11.64
C LEU A 9 6.60 4.51 -12.31
N GLU A 10 5.63 3.78 -12.84
CA GLU A 10 4.43 4.36 -13.40
C GLU A 10 3.19 3.59 -12.95
N PHE A 11 2.06 4.31 -12.84
CA PHE A 11 0.76 3.74 -12.53
C PHE A 11 -0.35 4.53 -13.26
N GLU A 12 -1.45 3.84 -13.56
CA GLU A 12 -2.69 4.42 -14.08
C GLU A 12 -3.51 5.01 -12.94
N TYR A 13 -4.21 6.11 -13.21
CA TYR A 13 -5.19 6.67 -12.29
C TYR A 13 -6.30 7.36 -13.08
N ARG A 14 -7.44 7.61 -12.45
CA ARG A 14 -8.57 8.27 -13.13
C ARG A 14 -8.20 9.69 -13.55
N SER A 15 -8.73 10.14 -14.69
CA SER A 15 -8.40 11.46 -15.23
C SER A 15 -8.88 12.64 -14.39
N ASP A 16 -9.86 12.43 -13.52
CA ASP A 16 -10.39 13.43 -12.59
C ASP A 16 -9.71 13.41 -11.21
N TRP A 17 -8.79 12.47 -10.97
CA TRP A 17 -7.94 12.44 -9.78
C TRP A 17 -6.69 13.29 -9.95
N GLN A 18 -6.08 13.68 -8.83
CA GLN A 18 -4.84 14.46 -8.81
C GLN A 18 -3.73 13.70 -8.10
N VAL A 19 -2.49 13.87 -8.58
CA VAL A 19 -1.30 13.32 -7.95
C VAL A 19 -0.42 14.50 -7.52
N GLU A 20 -0.22 14.63 -6.22
CA GLU A 20 0.62 15.65 -5.61
C GLU A 20 1.95 15.02 -5.18
N GLN A 21 3.07 15.60 -5.59
CA GLN A 21 4.38 15.26 -5.03
C GLN A 21 4.63 16.08 -3.76
N VAL A 22 5.00 15.40 -2.69
CA VAL A 22 5.33 16.00 -1.39
C VAL A 22 6.80 15.74 -1.03
N GLU A 23 7.27 16.28 0.09
CA GLU A 23 8.61 16.00 0.61
C GLU A 23 8.81 14.48 0.77
N ALA A 24 9.91 13.97 0.22
CA ALA A 24 10.20 12.54 0.21
C ALA A 24 10.47 12.03 1.63
N LEU A 25 9.83 10.93 2.00
CA LEU A 25 10.04 10.24 3.28
C LEU A 25 11.20 9.23 3.24
N ALA A 26 11.97 9.21 2.15
CA ALA A 26 13.04 8.24 1.92
C ALA A 26 14.12 8.29 3.01
N ASN A 27 14.56 7.12 3.45
CA ASN A 27 15.74 6.93 4.31
C ASN A 27 16.90 6.24 3.58
N ASP A 28 16.71 5.83 2.33
CA ASP A 28 17.77 5.38 1.44
C ASP A 28 18.66 6.57 0.99
N PRO A 29 20.00 6.49 1.12
CA PRO A 29 20.91 7.49 0.55
C PRO A 29 20.76 7.75 -0.95
N ALA A 30 20.23 6.79 -1.71
CA ALA A 30 19.88 6.96 -3.13
C ALA A 30 18.64 7.87 -3.34
N GLY A 31 17.91 8.17 -2.27
CA GLY A 31 16.70 8.99 -2.28
C GLY A 31 15.44 8.21 -2.63
N GLY A 32 14.36 8.95 -2.90
CA GLY A 32 13.05 8.40 -3.25
C GLY A 32 12.05 9.52 -3.51
N VAL A 33 10.80 9.13 -3.79
CA VAL A 33 9.68 10.05 -4.02
C VAL A 33 8.55 9.75 -3.06
N SER A 34 7.82 10.79 -2.67
CA SER A 34 6.55 10.68 -1.95
C SER A 34 5.45 11.37 -2.73
N LEU A 35 4.40 10.63 -3.06
CA LEU A 35 3.21 11.11 -3.75
C LEU A 35 1.96 10.89 -2.91
N ARG A 36 0.99 11.77 -3.11
CA ARG A 36 -0.38 11.67 -2.57
C ARG A 36 -1.33 11.63 -3.75
N VAL A 37 -2.22 10.64 -3.78
CA VAL A 37 -3.28 10.56 -4.77
C VAL A 37 -4.56 11.06 -4.14
N HIS A 38 -5.13 12.08 -4.75
CA HIS A 38 -6.40 12.71 -4.36
C HIS A 38 -7.50 12.28 -5.32
N ASP A 39 -8.67 11.96 -4.80
CA ASP A 39 -9.85 11.74 -5.62
C ASP A 39 -10.40 13.06 -6.20
N ALA A 40 -11.57 12.97 -6.86
CA ALA A 40 -12.21 14.12 -7.48
C ALA A 40 -12.73 15.16 -6.47
N ASP A 41 -12.96 14.75 -5.21
CA ASP A 41 -13.41 15.61 -4.13
C ASP A 41 -12.24 16.24 -3.36
N GLY A 42 -11.01 15.80 -3.65
CA GLY A 42 -9.75 16.28 -3.08
C GLY A 42 -9.26 15.47 -1.89
N ASP A 43 -9.95 14.38 -1.54
CA ASP A 43 -9.57 13.52 -0.43
C ASP A 43 -8.39 12.63 -0.81
N VAL A 44 -7.42 12.49 0.10
CA VAL A 44 -6.31 11.56 -0.11
C VAL A 44 -6.80 10.14 0.04
N ILE A 45 -6.70 9.39 -1.06
CA ILE A 45 -7.08 7.98 -1.18
C ILE A 45 -5.87 7.05 -1.11
N ALA A 46 -4.70 7.45 -1.61
CA ALA A 46 -3.51 6.62 -1.56
C ALA A 46 -2.21 7.42 -1.41
N TRP A 47 -1.19 6.73 -0.89
CA TRP A 47 0.17 7.23 -0.69
C TRP A 47 1.14 6.31 -1.40
N LEU A 48 2.02 6.87 -2.25
CA LEU A 48 3.20 6.18 -2.78
C LEU A 48 4.43 6.80 -2.15
N ASP A 49 5.22 6.03 -1.39
CA ASP A 49 6.50 6.46 -0.84
C ASP A 49 7.58 5.44 -1.27
N THR A 50 8.69 5.88 -1.86
CA THR A 50 9.82 5.02 -2.27
C THR A 50 11.11 5.38 -1.54
N GLY A 51 12.13 4.53 -1.65
CA GLY A 51 13.40 4.71 -0.95
C GLY A 51 13.28 4.42 0.55
N ILE A 52 12.40 3.47 0.91
CA ILE A 52 12.16 3.05 2.29
C ILE A 52 12.94 1.76 2.57
N ILE A 53 13.90 1.84 3.47
CA ILE A 53 14.62 0.70 4.05
C ILE A 53 13.83 0.22 5.27
N THR A 54 13.17 -0.94 5.16
CA THR A 54 12.16 -1.43 6.12
C THR A 54 12.75 -1.85 7.48
N ASP A 55 13.97 -2.37 7.49
CA ASP A 55 14.68 -2.83 8.69
C ASP A 55 15.00 -1.70 9.70
N GLN A 56 14.99 -0.44 9.25
CA GLN A 56 15.26 0.75 10.07
C GLN A 56 13.99 1.40 10.65
N VAL A 57 12.82 1.01 10.18
CA VAL A 57 11.52 1.62 10.57
C VAL A 57 10.74 0.71 11.52
N CYS A 58 11.11 -0.57 11.59
CA CYS A 58 10.33 -1.61 12.23
C CYS A 58 10.97 -2.12 13.53
N MET A 59 10.25 -1.97 14.65
CA MET A 59 10.47 -2.77 15.85
C MET A 59 9.42 -3.89 15.82
N GLY A 60 9.80 -5.13 15.50
CA GLY A 60 8.87 -6.24 15.21
C GLY A 60 7.73 -6.40 16.22
N MET A 61 6.51 -6.78 15.78
CA MET A 61 5.44 -7.00 16.75
C MET A 61 5.72 -8.22 17.61
N GLN A 62 5.32 -8.10 18.88
CA GLN A 62 5.48 -9.15 19.89
C GLN A 62 4.48 -10.30 19.70
N GLU A 63 3.39 -10.12 18.95
CA GLU A 63 2.35 -11.14 18.74
C GLU A 63 1.86 -11.22 17.28
N PRO A 64 1.54 -12.43 16.77
CA PRO A 64 1.04 -12.63 15.41
C PRO A 64 -0.36 -12.02 15.25
N VAL A 65 -0.53 -11.18 14.24
CA VAL A 65 -1.83 -10.59 13.88
C VAL A 65 -2.49 -11.42 12.79
N ALA A 66 -3.77 -11.76 12.99
CA ALA A 66 -4.59 -12.43 11.99
C ALA A 66 -5.17 -11.39 11.01
N TYR A 67 -5.00 -11.64 9.71
CA TYR A 67 -5.53 -10.81 8.63
C TYR A 67 -6.76 -11.49 8.02
N THR A 68 -7.75 -10.69 7.63
CA THR A 68 -8.79 -11.11 6.69
C THR A 68 -8.49 -10.50 5.33
N GLU A 69 -8.07 -11.31 4.36
CA GLU A 69 -7.89 -10.85 2.97
C GLU A 69 -9.23 -10.93 2.22
N TYR A 70 -9.62 -9.83 1.59
CA TYR A 70 -10.82 -9.70 0.76
C TYR A 70 -10.49 -9.87 -0.73
N ASP A 71 -9.31 -9.44 -1.18
CA ASP A 71 -8.82 -9.61 -2.55
C ASP A 71 -7.27 -9.64 -2.56
N SER A 72 -6.71 -10.28 -3.58
CA SER A 72 -5.28 -10.34 -3.85
C SER A 72 -5.00 -10.56 -5.34
N GLN A 73 -4.00 -9.89 -5.89
CA GLN A 73 -3.56 -10.10 -7.27
C GLN A 73 -2.05 -9.95 -7.42
N MET A 74 -1.38 -10.94 -8.03
CA MET A 74 0.04 -10.84 -8.38
C MET A 74 0.30 -9.71 -9.39
N MET A 75 1.44 -9.04 -9.24
CA MET A 75 1.87 -7.91 -10.05
C MET A 75 3.25 -8.20 -10.65
N PRO A 76 3.32 -9.06 -11.70
CA PRO A 76 4.60 -9.47 -12.28
C PRO A 76 5.35 -8.35 -13.01
N ASP A 77 4.65 -7.26 -13.37
CA ASP A 77 5.25 -6.10 -14.03
C ASP A 77 5.95 -5.14 -13.04
N LEU A 78 5.85 -5.41 -11.74
CA LEU A 78 6.59 -4.73 -10.69
C LEU A 78 7.70 -5.65 -10.17
N GLU A 79 8.89 -5.46 -10.73
CA GLU A 79 10.09 -6.22 -10.43
C GLU A 79 10.82 -5.67 -9.20
N SER A 80 11.48 -6.58 -8.48
CA SER A 80 12.31 -6.29 -7.31
C SER A 80 13.71 -6.83 -7.52
N GLU A 81 14.72 -6.00 -7.26
CA GLU A 81 16.13 -6.42 -7.26
C GLU A 81 16.46 -7.38 -6.09
N GLN A 82 15.56 -7.51 -5.10
CA GLN A 82 15.68 -8.46 -3.98
C GLN A 82 15.10 -9.84 -4.31
N GLY A 83 14.54 -10.03 -5.50
CA GLY A 83 14.00 -11.32 -5.96
C GLY A 83 12.69 -11.75 -5.29
N THR A 84 11.96 -10.83 -4.66
CA THR A 84 10.60 -11.08 -4.18
C THR A 84 9.58 -10.78 -5.28
N GLU A 85 8.44 -11.47 -5.24
CA GLU A 85 7.30 -11.14 -6.10
C GLU A 85 6.45 -10.07 -5.43
N GLN A 86 5.78 -9.23 -6.22
CA GLN A 86 4.87 -8.22 -5.68
C GLN A 86 3.42 -8.62 -5.94
N ARG A 87 2.54 -8.24 -5.04
CA ARG A 87 1.10 -8.43 -5.20
C ARG A 87 0.32 -7.27 -4.58
N PHE A 88 -0.82 -6.97 -5.18
CA PHE A 88 -1.87 -6.18 -4.55
C PHE A 88 -2.59 -7.02 -3.51
N VAL A 89 -2.96 -6.40 -2.39
CA VAL A 89 -3.85 -6.97 -1.36
C VAL A 89 -4.89 -5.96 -0.93
N TYR A 90 -6.10 -6.44 -0.64
CA TYR A 90 -7.11 -5.70 0.12
C TYR A 90 -7.46 -6.53 1.36
N ARG A 91 -7.25 -6.00 2.57
CA ARG A 91 -7.38 -6.77 3.81
C ARG A 91 -7.78 -5.93 5.01
N SER A 92 -8.16 -6.61 6.08
CA SER A 92 -8.35 -6.01 7.40
C SER A 92 -7.56 -6.73 8.49
N VAL A 93 -7.26 -5.97 9.53
CA VAL A 93 -6.73 -6.41 10.82
C VAL A 93 -7.72 -6.00 11.89
N ALA A 94 -8.16 -6.95 12.72
CA ALA A 94 -9.03 -6.70 13.85
C ALA A 94 -8.32 -7.16 15.14
N PRO A 95 -7.60 -6.26 15.84
CA PRO A 95 -6.91 -6.61 17.06
C PRO A 95 -7.91 -6.88 18.21
N ALA A 96 -7.50 -7.65 19.21
CA ALA A 96 -8.36 -7.96 20.37
C ALA A 96 -8.73 -6.71 21.19
N ALA A 97 -7.89 -5.67 21.14
CA ALA A 97 -8.14 -4.35 21.69
C ALA A 97 -7.66 -3.28 20.70
N GLY A 98 -8.47 -2.26 20.46
CA GLY A 98 -8.18 -1.19 19.51
C GLY A 98 -9.18 -1.13 18.36
N GLU A 99 -8.85 -0.33 17.34
CA GLU A 99 -9.65 -0.18 16.13
C GLU A 99 -9.20 -1.17 15.05
N ALA A 100 -10.13 -1.62 14.21
CA ALA A 100 -9.76 -2.39 13.04
C ALA A 100 -9.09 -1.48 12.00
N LEU A 101 -8.03 -1.99 11.37
CA LEU A 101 -7.36 -1.34 10.25
C LEU A 101 -7.77 -2.03 8.96
N VAL A 102 -8.17 -1.27 7.96
CA VAL A 102 -8.59 -1.78 6.64
C VAL A 102 -7.76 -1.09 5.57
N THR A 103 -6.92 -1.85 4.86
CA THR A 103 -5.98 -1.31 3.88
C THR A 103 -6.06 -2.04 2.55
N TYR A 104 -5.80 -1.30 1.48
CA TYR A 104 -5.41 -1.86 0.19
C TYR A 104 -3.98 -1.41 -0.12
N ALA A 105 -3.12 -2.32 -0.55
CA ALA A 105 -1.69 -2.05 -0.68
C ALA A 105 -0.99 -2.96 -1.69
N VAL A 106 0.16 -2.50 -2.18
CA VAL A 106 1.15 -3.33 -2.87
C VAL A 106 2.14 -3.88 -1.84
N VAL A 107 2.37 -5.19 -1.87
CA VAL A 107 3.15 -5.92 -0.87
C VAL A 107 4.07 -6.95 -1.51
N SER A 108 5.22 -7.22 -0.87
CA SER A 108 6.10 -8.34 -1.27
C SER A 108 5.61 -9.70 -0.77
N THR A 109 5.84 -10.73 -1.59
CA THR A 109 5.62 -12.14 -1.26
C THR A 109 6.80 -13.01 -1.75
N PRO A 110 7.29 -13.96 -0.93
CA PRO A 110 7.05 -14.04 0.51
C PRO A 110 7.51 -12.75 1.21
N PRO A 111 7.04 -12.46 2.44
CA PRO A 111 7.55 -11.32 3.21
C PRO A 111 9.09 -11.35 3.26
N PRO A 112 9.77 -10.19 3.19
CA PRO A 112 11.24 -10.13 3.12
C PRO A 112 11.93 -10.87 4.28
N SER A 113 11.29 -10.94 5.46
CA SER A 113 11.65 -11.87 6.52
C SER A 113 10.46 -12.26 7.41
N ALA A 114 10.60 -13.36 8.16
CA ALA A 114 9.62 -13.81 9.14
C ALA A 114 9.48 -12.84 10.35
N GLU A 115 10.52 -12.06 10.64
CA GLU A 115 10.53 -11.05 11.71
C GLU A 115 9.86 -9.75 11.24
N GLU A 116 10.05 -9.37 9.97
CA GLU A 116 9.31 -8.26 9.33
C GLU A 116 7.84 -8.60 9.09
N ALA A 117 7.52 -9.90 8.95
CA ALA A 117 6.15 -10.38 8.90
C ALA A 117 5.38 -10.15 10.22
N ALA A 118 6.09 -9.91 11.32
CA ALA A 118 5.45 -9.49 12.55
C ALA A 118 5.11 -8.01 12.53
N CYS A 119 5.57 -7.16 11.60
CA CYS A 119 5.14 -5.77 11.57
C CYS A 119 3.69 -5.74 11.06
N GLY A 120 2.75 -5.16 11.81
CA GLY A 120 1.36 -4.96 11.37
C GLY A 120 1.20 -4.05 10.13
N LEU A 121 2.29 -3.81 9.40
CA LEU A 121 2.50 -2.93 8.27
C LEU A 121 3.12 -3.72 7.11
N PHE A 122 2.52 -4.84 6.74
CA PHE A 122 2.89 -5.55 5.50
C PHE A 122 2.57 -4.76 4.22
N ASP A 123 2.20 -3.49 4.30
CA ASP A 123 1.84 -2.65 3.15
C ASP A 123 3.09 -2.06 2.46
N PHE A 124 4.17 -2.85 2.45
CA PHE A 124 5.46 -2.53 1.82
C PHE A 124 5.81 -3.56 0.75
N PHE A 125 6.40 -3.06 -0.32
CA PHE A 125 7.01 -3.85 -1.38
C PHE A 125 8.49 -3.48 -1.50
N THR A 126 9.34 -4.45 -1.81
CA THR A 126 10.76 -4.22 -2.13
C THR A 126 10.90 -3.75 -3.58
N LEU A 127 11.92 -2.94 -3.88
CA LEU A 127 12.12 -2.37 -5.20
C LEU A 127 13.58 -2.47 -5.65
N THR A 128 14.50 -1.88 -4.87
CA THR A 128 15.94 -1.87 -5.14
C THR A 128 16.67 -2.92 -4.31
N GLU A 129 17.97 -3.09 -4.52
CA GLU A 129 18.82 -3.99 -3.71
C GLU A 129 18.72 -3.74 -2.19
N ALA A 130 18.42 -2.51 -1.76
CA ALA A 130 18.46 -2.12 -0.34
C ALA A 130 17.16 -1.47 0.16
N SER A 131 16.25 -1.08 -0.71
CA SER A 131 15.04 -0.34 -0.34
C SER A 131 13.82 -0.77 -1.13
N GLY A 132 12.68 -0.32 -0.64
CA GLY A 132 11.38 -0.57 -1.23
C GLY A 132 10.53 0.68 -1.25
N GLY A 133 9.22 0.44 -1.28
CA GLY A 133 8.23 1.47 -1.14
C GLY A 133 6.96 0.97 -0.48
N ARG A 134 6.07 1.92 -0.24
CA ARG A 134 4.71 1.71 0.19
C ARG A 134 3.82 2.32 -0.87
N PHE A 135 2.91 1.53 -1.45
CA PHE A 135 1.80 2.07 -2.22
C PHE A 135 0.50 1.55 -1.63
N ALA A 136 -0.20 2.39 -0.86
CA ALA A 136 -1.33 1.94 -0.05
C ALA A 136 -2.37 3.02 0.16
N GLY A 137 -3.58 2.60 0.54
CA GLY A 137 -4.67 3.45 1.02
C GLY A 137 -5.44 2.78 2.16
N VAL A 138 -6.33 3.54 2.81
CA VAL A 138 -7.16 3.03 3.92
C VAL A 138 -8.64 3.23 3.61
N VAL A 139 -9.47 2.27 4.02
CA VAL A 139 -10.90 2.51 4.12
C VAL A 139 -11.14 3.13 5.49
N ARG A 140 -11.68 4.35 5.54
CA ARG A 140 -11.94 5.04 6.81
C ARG A 140 -13.26 4.56 7.42
N ALA A 141 -13.28 4.40 8.73
CA ALA A 141 -14.50 4.21 9.49
C ALA A 141 -15.41 5.45 9.37
N ASP A 142 -16.73 5.23 9.40
CA ASP A 142 -17.67 6.35 9.49
C ASP A 142 -17.64 6.91 10.91
N GLU A 143 -17.89 8.22 11.06
CA GLU A 143 -17.89 8.85 12.37
C GLU A 143 -18.91 8.17 13.30
N GLY A 144 -18.44 7.70 14.46
CA GLY A 144 -19.27 7.02 15.46
C GLY A 144 -19.57 5.54 15.16
N SER A 145 -19.01 4.96 14.08
CA SER A 145 -19.13 3.53 13.80
C SER A 145 -18.26 2.67 14.73
N ASP A 146 -18.75 1.49 15.10
CA ASP A 146 -17.96 0.51 15.86
C ASP A 146 -17.11 -0.37 14.93
N MET A 147 -16.24 -1.21 15.53
CA MET A 147 -15.35 -2.10 14.79
C MET A 147 -16.12 -3.05 13.87
N THR A 148 -17.27 -3.57 14.30
CA THR A 148 -18.07 -4.51 13.49
C THR A 148 -18.64 -3.81 12.27
N ALA A 149 -19.24 -2.62 12.45
CA ALA A 149 -19.73 -1.81 11.35
C ALA A 149 -18.61 -1.42 10.38
N HIS A 150 -17.41 -1.11 10.88
CA HIS A 150 -16.26 -0.80 10.02
C HIS A 150 -15.83 -2.01 9.17
N LEU A 151 -15.80 -3.21 9.73
CA LEU A 151 -15.47 -4.44 9.00
C LEU A 151 -16.55 -4.84 7.99
N GLU A 152 -17.83 -4.59 8.30
CA GLU A 152 -18.93 -4.76 7.34
C GLU A 152 -18.81 -3.79 6.16
N LYS A 153 -18.50 -2.51 6.43
CA LYS A 153 -18.20 -1.51 5.40
C LYS A 153 -17.03 -1.95 4.53
N ALA A 154 -15.97 -2.48 5.12
CA ALA A 154 -14.82 -3.01 4.37
C ALA A 154 -15.22 -4.15 3.43
N SER A 155 -15.98 -5.11 3.93
CA SER A 155 -16.51 -6.21 3.10
C SER A 155 -17.36 -5.69 1.93
N ALA A 156 -18.22 -4.70 2.17
CA ALA A 156 -19.04 -4.09 1.13
C ALA A 156 -18.24 -3.23 0.13
N PHE A 157 -17.15 -2.59 0.59
CA PHE A 157 -16.32 -1.72 -0.24
C PHE A 157 -15.76 -2.46 -1.45
N ALA A 158 -15.42 -3.75 -1.34
CA ALA A 158 -14.94 -4.58 -2.45
C ALA A 158 -15.91 -4.63 -3.65
N GLY A 159 -17.21 -4.37 -3.43
CA GLY A 159 -18.22 -4.30 -4.49
C GLY A 159 -18.43 -2.90 -5.10
N SER A 160 -17.73 -1.88 -4.61
CA SER A 160 -17.96 -0.48 -4.98
C SER A 160 -17.25 -0.07 -6.28
N GLY A 161 -17.71 1.04 -6.88
CA GLY A 161 -17.02 1.67 -8.01
C GLY A 161 -15.66 2.26 -7.61
N GLU A 162 -15.61 2.90 -6.45
CA GLU A 162 -14.39 3.47 -5.87
C GLU A 162 -13.31 2.39 -5.71
N TYR A 163 -13.67 1.24 -5.13
CA TYR A 163 -12.74 0.12 -4.98
C TYR A 163 -12.15 -0.35 -6.32
N ARG A 164 -12.99 -0.45 -7.36
CA ARG A 164 -12.52 -0.85 -8.70
C ARG A 164 -11.46 0.10 -9.24
N ASP A 165 -11.64 1.40 -9.01
CA ASP A 165 -10.74 2.43 -9.49
C ASP A 165 -9.41 2.43 -8.71
N VAL A 166 -9.45 2.36 -7.38
CA VAL A 166 -8.21 2.30 -6.56
C VAL A 166 -7.46 1.00 -6.80
N ARG A 167 -8.17 -0.13 -6.95
CA ARG A 167 -7.56 -1.41 -7.29
C ARG A 167 -6.85 -1.34 -8.63
N ARG A 168 -7.48 -0.75 -9.66
CA ARG A 168 -6.85 -0.57 -10.97
C ARG A 168 -5.58 0.25 -10.85
N MET A 169 -5.60 1.32 -10.07
CA MET A 169 -4.43 2.15 -9.82
C MET A 169 -3.29 1.36 -9.19
N LEU A 170 -3.52 0.71 -8.05
CA LEU A 170 -2.45 -0.03 -7.37
C LEU A 170 -1.90 -1.18 -8.23
N VAL A 171 -2.78 -1.97 -8.86
CA VAL A 171 -2.38 -3.11 -9.70
C VAL A 171 -1.62 -2.68 -10.95
N SER A 172 -1.81 -1.45 -11.42
CA SER A 172 -1.10 -0.93 -12.59
C SER A 172 0.31 -0.42 -12.30
N LEU A 173 0.71 -0.36 -11.02
CA LEU A 173 2.07 0.02 -10.64
C LEU A 173 3.07 -0.97 -11.25
N ARG A 174 4.05 -0.46 -11.97
CA ARG A 174 5.11 -1.22 -12.64
C ARG A 174 6.39 -0.41 -12.77
N ASN A 175 7.50 -1.08 -13.06
CA ASN A 175 8.73 -0.42 -13.49
C ASN A 175 8.47 0.25 -14.85
N SER A 176 8.96 1.47 -15.06
CA SER A 176 8.96 2.11 -16.38
C SER A 176 10.20 1.65 -17.15
N ASP A 177 9.99 1.37 -18.43
CA ASP A 177 11.02 0.97 -19.41
C ASP A 177 12.15 2.00 -19.60
#